data_AF-A0AAV3R1X5-F1
#
_entry.id   AF-A0AAV3R1X5-F1
#
_cell.length_a   1.000
_cell.length_b   1.000
_cell.length_c   1.000
_cell.angle_alpha   90.00
_cell.angle_beta   90.00
_cell.angle_gamma   90.00
#
_symmetry.space_group_name_H-M   'P 1'
#
loop_
_entity.id
_entity.type
_entity.pdbx_description
1 polymer ?
#
loop_
_entity_poly.entity_id
_entity_poly.type
_entity_poly.pdbx_seq_one_letter_code
_entity_poly.pdbx_strand_id
1 'polypeptide(L)'
;MTGDQNRARVCYEASVPPINPGAPNQESRRKRRGDSKVNTMTNKEDDNSPKKKESLKKAVPHEEVECIPFSEKDQEKIFRVGTKLDKRHTSQLIELIREFADVFAWGTVDMPGMDPAMALHPLHVDPLFPPLKQRKRTFSEKKNVAIREEVANLLKTGAIRELRFPYWIANVVLVKKTNIKWRMCTDFTNLNKACPKDFYPLPY
;
A
#
# COMPACT_ATOMS: atom_id res chain seq x y z
N MET A 1 -24.69 14.43 7.03
CA MET A 1 -25.13 15.10 5.78
C MET A 1 -24.77 14.17 4.63
N THR A 2 -25.74 13.42 4.12
CA THR A 2 -25.52 12.44 3.05
C THR A 2 -25.80 13.14 1.72
N GLY A 3 -24.77 13.26 0.87
CA GLY A 3 -24.89 13.95 -0.41
C GLY A 3 -25.84 13.23 -1.37
N ASP A 4 -26.64 14.00 -2.11
CA ASP A 4 -27.64 13.48 -3.04
C ASP A 4 -26.98 12.88 -4.29
N GLN A 5 -26.88 11.55 -4.29
CA GLN A 5 -26.26 10.75 -5.35
C GLN A 5 -26.96 10.91 -6.70
N ASN A 6 -28.25 11.28 -6.72
CA ASN A 6 -28.99 11.48 -7.96
C ASN A 6 -28.53 12.75 -8.69
N ARG A 7 -28.26 13.84 -7.95
CA ARG A 7 -27.71 15.07 -8.55
C ARG A 7 -26.30 14.84 -9.10
N ALA A 8 -25.48 14.06 -8.42
CA ALA A 8 -24.14 13.71 -8.89
C ALA A 8 -24.19 12.93 -10.22
N ARG A 9 -25.13 11.98 -10.34
CA ARG A 9 -25.31 11.17 -11.56
C ARG A 9 -25.78 12.01 -12.76
N VAL A 10 -26.73 12.91 -12.55
CA VAL A 10 -27.26 13.80 -13.61
C VAL A 10 -26.18 14.74 -14.13
N CYS A 11 -25.35 15.32 -13.25
CA CYS A 11 -24.24 16.17 -13.67
C CYS A 11 -23.19 15.40 -14.49
N TYR A 12 -22.95 14.14 -14.14
CA TYR A 12 -22.01 13.27 -14.85
C TYR A 12 -22.51 12.93 -16.26
N GLU A 13 -23.77 12.50 -16.40
CA GLU A 13 -24.34 12.16 -17.71
C GLU A 13 -24.38 13.37 -18.67
N ALA A 14 -24.58 14.58 -18.14
CA ALA A 14 -24.57 15.82 -18.93
C ALA A 14 -23.18 16.26 -19.41
N SER A 15 -22.10 15.73 -18.81
CA SER A 15 -20.73 16.14 -19.11
C SER A 15 -19.97 15.15 -20.00
N VAL A 16 -20.57 14.01 -20.34
CA VAL A 16 -20.00 13.06 -21.30
C VAL A 16 -20.29 13.53 -22.74
N PRO A 17 -19.27 13.76 -23.58
CA PRO A 17 -19.49 14.17 -24.96
C PRO A 17 -20.12 13.03 -25.79
N PRO A 18 -20.98 13.34 -26.78
CA PRO A 18 -21.66 12.34 -27.56
C PRO A 18 -20.67 11.52 -28.40
N ILE A 19 -20.80 10.20 -28.34
CA ILE A 19 -20.06 9.26 -29.19
C ILE A 19 -20.65 9.35 -30.59
N ASN A 20 -19.90 9.89 -31.56
CA ASN A 20 -20.27 9.84 -32.98
C ASN A 20 -19.90 8.46 -33.56
N PRO A 21 -20.88 7.65 -33.99
CA PRO A 21 -20.60 6.36 -34.62
C PRO A 21 -20.25 6.59 -36.09
N GLY A 22 -19.00 7.00 -36.37
CA GLY A 22 -18.57 7.18 -37.76
C GLY A 22 -17.25 7.94 -37.96
N ALA A 23 -16.11 7.39 -37.52
CA ALA A 23 -14.81 7.81 -38.03
C ALA A 23 -13.82 6.62 -38.06
N PRO A 24 -12.96 6.46 -39.10
CA PRO A 24 -12.15 5.27 -39.28
C PRO A 24 -10.81 5.31 -38.54
N ASN A 25 -10.38 4.12 -38.11
CA ASN A 25 -9.13 3.84 -37.40
C ASN A 25 -7.92 3.95 -38.35
N GLN A 26 -6.89 4.74 -37.99
CA GLN A 26 -5.59 4.72 -38.70
C GLN A 26 -4.43 4.47 -37.74
N GLU A 27 -3.92 3.26 -37.86
CA GLU A 27 -2.68 2.73 -37.30
C GLU A 27 -1.47 3.21 -38.13
N SER A 28 -0.35 3.56 -37.50
CA SER A 28 0.92 3.74 -38.20
C SER A 28 2.04 2.88 -37.60
N ARG A 29 2.38 1.84 -38.39
CA ARG A 29 3.52 0.93 -38.27
C ARG A 29 4.86 1.66 -38.40
N ARG A 30 5.85 1.31 -37.56
CA ARG A 30 7.28 1.32 -37.95
C ARG A 30 7.95 -0.01 -37.62
N LYS A 31 8.41 -0.66 -38.69
CA LYS A 31 9.14 -1.95 -38.79
C LYS A 31 10.61 -1.75 -38.35
N ARG A 32 11.20 -2.70 -37.60
CA ARG A 32 12.62 -3.10 -37.76
C ARG A 32 12.78 -4.61 -37.58
N ARG A 33 13.61 -5.16 -38.47
CA ARG A 33 13.97 -6.57 -38.69
C ARG A 33 14.78 -7.15 -37.52
N GLY A 34 14.67 -8.46 -37.34
CA GLY A 34 15.28 -9.23 -36.25
C GLY A 34 16.77 -9.51 -36.41
N ASP A 35 17.37 -9.99 -35.32
CA ASP A 35 18.27 -11.13 -35.35
C ASP A 35 18.35 -11.81 -33.98
N SER A 36 18.41 -13.13 -34.06
CA SER A 36 18.44 -14.11 -32.99
C SER A 36 19.69 -13.97 -32.11
N LYS A 37 19.55 -14.05 -30.79
CA LYS A 37 20.57 -14.62 -29.89
C LYS A 37 19.95 -14.98 -28.53
N VAL A 38 19.87 -16.28 -28.30
CA VAL A 38 19.79 -16.92 -26.99
C VAL A 38 20.86 -16.30 -26.08
N ASN A 39 20.47 -15.78 -24.93
CA ASN A 39 21.40 -15.51 -23.84
C ASN A 39 20.79 -16.03 -22.53
N THR A 40 21.21 -17.25 -22.18
CA THR A 40 21.22 -17.77 -20.81
C THR A 40 22.04 -16.80 -19.96
N MET A 41 21.40 -16.05 -19.05
CA MET A 41 22.09 -15.32 -17.99
C MET A 41 21.81 -15.99 -16.65
N THR A 42 22.72 -16.88 -16.26
CA THR A 42 22.93 -17.28 -14.88
C THR A 42 23.40 -16.06 -14.10
N ASN A 43 22.51 -15.42 -13.34
CA ASN A 43 22.95 -14.46 -12.33
C ASN A 43 23.34 -15.24 -11.07
N LYS A 44 24.63 -15.57 -10.99
CA LYS A 44 25.29 -15.87 -9.73
C LYS A 44 25.42 -14.57 -8.94
N GLU A 45 25.11 -14.67 -7.65
CA GLU A 45 25.32 -13.62 -6.66
C GLU A 45 26.82 -13.42 -6.45
N ASP A 46 27.29 -12.18 -6.58
CA ASP A 46 28.50 -11.73 -5.89
C ASP A 46 28.10 -10.61 -4.93
N ASP A 47 28.17 -10.98 -3.65
CA ASP A 47 28.05 -10.12 -2.49
C ASP A 47 29.31 -9.24 -2.38
N ASN A 48 29.17 -8.11 -1.68
CA ASN A 48 30.23 -7.20 -1.27
C ASN A 48 30.66 -6.08 -2.25
N SER A 49 29.90 -4.98 -2.26
CA SER A 49 30.45 -3.64 -2.55
C SER A 49 30.06 -2.69 -1.41
N PRO A 50 30.99 -1.91 -0.83
CA PRO A 50 30.72 -1.04 0.29
C PRO A 50 29.94 0.18 -0.19
N LYS A 51 28.61 0.06 -0.28
CA LYS A 51 27.75 1.22 -0.51
C LYS A 51 27.78 2.08 0.74
N LYS A 52 28.46 3.23 0.61
CA LYS A 52 28.55 4.36 1.52
C LYS A 52 27.25 4.47 2.33
N LYS A 53 27.35 4.25 3.64
CA LYS A 53 26.25 4.41 4.61
C LYS A 53 25.88 5.89 4.66
N GLU A 54 25.11 6.36 3.70
CA GLU A 54 24.45 7.65 3.81
C GLU A 54 23.29 7.46 4.79
N SER A 55 23.60 7.72 6.05
CA SER A 55 22.64 7.72 7.16
C SER A 55 21.54 8.70 6.80
N LEU A 56 20.34 8.17 6.55
CA LEU A 56 19.14 8.97 6.45
C LEU A 56 19.05 9.81 7.72
N LYS A 57 19.25 11.12 7.58
CA LYS A 57 18.92 12.09 8.62
C LYS A 57 17.43 11.89 8.87
N LYS A 58 17.07 11.21 9.96
CA LYS A 58 15.70 11.23 10.47
C LYS A 58 15.31 12.70 10.57
N ALA A 59 14.10 13.06 10.15
CA ALA A 59 13.59 14.40 10.38
C ALA A 59 13.72 14.68 11.88
N VAL A 60 14.70 15.53 12.21
CA VAL A 60 14.89 15.97 13.58
C VAL A 60 13.91 17.11 13.75
N PRO A 61 13.10 17.11 14.82
CA PRO A 61 12.30 18.27 15.15
C PRO A 61 13.17 19.52 15.07
N HIS A 62 12.70 20.54 14.36
CA HIS A 62 13.39 21.84 14.29
C HIS A 62 13.45 22.50 15.67
N GLU A 63 12.57 22.08 16.59
CA GLU A 63 12.40 22.64 17.92
C GLU A 63 12.55 21.54 18.97
N GLU A 64 12.93 21.94 20.18
CA GLU A 64 12.92 21.04 21.33
C GLU A 64 11.50 20.56 21.60
N VAL A 65 11.37 19.28 21.95
CA VAL A 65 10.10 18.63 22.18
C VAL A 65 10.08 17.94 23.54
N GLU A 66 8.95 18.03 24.21
CA GLU A 66 8.65 17.30 25.45
C GLU A 66 7.90 16.01 25.11
N CYS A 67 8.28 14.91 25.79
CA CYS A 67 7.62 13.61 25.67
C CYS A 67 6.52 13.50 26.72
N ILE A 68 5.27 13.40 26.27
CA ILE A 68 4.11 13.37 27.15
C ILE A 68 3.44 12.00 27.03
N PRO A 69 3.21 11.28 28.15
CA PRO A 69 2.48 10.02 28.12
C PRO A 69 1.01 10.29 27.79
N PHE A 70 0.46 9.40 26.96
CA PHE A 70 -0.92 9.45 26.52
C PHE A 70 -1.88 9.34 27.70
N SER A 71 -1.64 8.39 28.60
CA SER A 71 -2.41 8.16 29.81
C SER A 71 -1.48 7.85 30.99
N GLU A 72 -1.93 8.14 32.21
CA GLU A 72 -1.20 7.76 33.43
C GLU A 72 -1.07 6.24 33.59
N LYS A 73 -1.98 5.48 32.98
CA LYS A 73 -2.01 4.01 33.05
C LYS A 73 -1.16 3.33 31.97
N ASP A 74 -0.90 4.02 30.86
CA ASP A 74 -0.19 3.46 29.71
C ASP A 74 0.92 4.44 29.29
N GLN A 75 2.10 4.22 29.87
CA GLN A 75 3.29 5.05 29.66
C GLN A 75 4.05 4.68 28.38
N GLU A 76 3.68 3.60 27.68
CA GLU A 76 4.34 3.21 26.44
C GLU A 76 3.90 4.08 25.25
N LYS A 77 2.67 4.60 25.31
CA LYS A 77 2.11 5.50 24.30
C LYS A 77 2.51 6.93 24.60
N ILE A 78 3.45 7.46 23.82
CA ILE A 78 4.03 8.80 24.03
C ILE A 78 3.82 9.65 22.78
N PHE A 79 3.39 10.90 22.97
CA PHE A 79 3.40 11.93 21.92
C PHE A 79 4.41 13.03 22.26
N ARG A 80 4.87 13.75 21.24
CA ARG A 80 5.89 14.79 21.35
C ARG A 80 5.29 16.16 21.08
N VAL A 81 5.42 17.08 22.02
CA VAL A 81 4.89 18.46 21.91
C VAL A 81 6.05 19.44 21.94
N GLY A 82 6.02 20.48 21.09
CA GLY A 82 7.07 21.49 21.05
C GLY A 82 7.12 22.34 22.33
N THR A 83 8.32 22.63 22.84
CA THR A 83 8.52 23.39 24.09
C THR A 83 8.18 24.89 23.97
N LYS A 84 8.01 25.41 22.75
CA LYS A 84 7.67 26.81 22.51
C LYS A 84 6.18 27.13 22.67
N LEU A 85 5.33 26.13 22.86
CA LEU A 85 3.91 26.32 23.12
C LEU A 85 3.70 26.87 24.54
N ASP A 86 2.90 27.93 24.66
CA ASP A 86 2.49 28.44 25.96
C ASP A 86 1.71 27.36 26.73
N LYS A 87 1.83 27.38 28.07
CA LYS A 87 1.27 26.36 28.96
C LYS A 87 -0.22 26.14 28.72
N ARG A 88 -0.97 27.23 28.47
CA ARG A 88 -2.40 27.15 28.17
C ARG A 88 -2.69 26.31 26.92
N HIS A 89 -1.97 26.59 25.82
CA HIS A 89 -2.17 25.89 24.56
C HIS A 89 -1.67 24.44 24.64
N THR A 90 -0.56 24.21 25.35
CA THR A 90 -0.04 22.87 25.63
C THR A 90 -1.08 22.02 26.36
N SER A 91 -1.73 22.55 27.40
CA SER A 91 -2.79 21.85 28.11
C SER A 91 -4.00 21.53 27.22
N GLN A 92 -4.48 22.50 26.44
CA GLN A 92 -5.60 22.29 25.52
C GLN A 92 -5.29 21.23 24.44
N LEU A 93 -4.06 21.24 23.91
CA LEU A 93 -3.62 20.24 22.94
C LEU A 93 -3.58 18.83 23.54
N ILE A 94 -3.03 18.69 24.75
CA ILE A 94 -2.99 17.40 25.45
C ILE A 94 -4.41 16.88 25.71
N GLU A 95 -5.31 17.75 26.15
CA GLU A 95 -6.71 17.40 26.39
C GLU A 95 -7.39 16.91 25.10
N LEU A 96 -7.23 17.64 24.00
CA LEU A 96 -7.77 17.25 22.69
C LEU A 96 -7.22 15.91 22.20
N ILE A 97 -5.90 15.70 22.29
CA ILE A 97 -5.27 14.44 21.88
C ILE A 97 -5.80 13.26 22.70
N ARG A 98 -6.05 13.48 23.99
CA ARG A 98 -6.62 12.47 24.89
C ARG A 98 -8.10 12.22 24.64
N GLU A 99 -8.85 13.26 24.29
CA GLU A 99 -10.27 13.15 23.92
C GLU A 99 -10.46 12.26 22.68
N PHE A 100 -9.62 12.44 21.65
CA PHE A 100 -9.67 11.69 20.40
C PHE A 100 -8.67 10.51 20.36
N ALA A 101 -8.51 9.83 21.49
CA ALA A 101 -7.57 8.72 21.66
C ALA A 101 -7.74 7.59 20.65
N ASP A 102 -8.98 7.30 20.32
CA ASP A 102 -9.45 6.23 19.46
C ASP A 102 -9.17 6.47 17.97
N VAL A 103 -8.92 7.72 17.57
CA VAL A 103 -8.60 8.08 16.18
C VAL A 103 -7.17 7.68 15.80
N PHE A 104 -6.27 7.53 16.78
CA PHE A 104 -4.86 7.24 16.54
C PHE A 104 -4.55 5.74 16.59
N ALA A 105 -3.73 5.28 15.64
CA ALA A 105 -3.17 3.94 15.66
C ALA A 105 -1.77 3.94 16.30
N TRP A 106 -1.60 3.19 17.39
CA TRP A 106 -0.30 3.03 18.06
C TRP A 106 0.46 1.83 17.54
N GLY A 107 -0.28 0.80 17.13
CA GLY A 107 0.23 -0.38 16.47
C GLY A 107 -0.68 -0.86 15.37
N THR A 108 -0.29 -1.96 14.75
CA THR A 108 -1.08 -2.59 13.69
C THR A 108 -2.38 -3.20 14.22
N VAL A 109 -2.47 -3.48 15.53
CA VAL A 109 -3.65 -4.03 16.21
C VAL A 109 -4.76 -2.98 16.36
N ASP A 110 -4.40 -1.71 16.49
CA ASP A 110 -5.37 -0.61 16.63
C ASP A 110 -6.04 -0.21 15.30
N MET A 111 -5.65 -0.85 14.19
CA MET A 111 -6.27 -0.69 12.88
C MET A 111 -6.97 -1.98 12.47
N PRO A 112 -8.04 -2.41 13.18
CA PRO A 112 -8.91 -3.45 12.65
C PRO A 112 -9.42 -2.94 11.30
N GLY A 113 -9.35 -3.78 10.26
CA GLY A 113 -9.86 -3.40 8.94
C GLY A 113 -11.34 -3.00 8.99
N MET A 114 -11.85 -2.43 7.89
CA MET A 114 -13.28 -2.16 7.79
C MET A 114 -14.09 -3.46 7.81
N ASP A 115 -15.25 -3.43 8.49
CA ASP A 115 -16.20 -4.52 8.47
C ASP A 115 -16.66 -4.78 7.02
N PRO A 116 -16.52 -6.01 6.50
CA PRO A 116 -17.03 -6.38 5.18
C PRO A 116 -18.52 -6.07 4.96
N ALA A 117 -19.34 -6.03 6.03
CA ALA A 117 -20.73 -5.62 5.95
C ALA A 117 -20.92 -4.12 5.69
N MET A 118 -19.95 -3.29 6.10
CA MET A 118 -19.96 -1.84 5.88
C MET A 118 -19.48 -1.49 4.47
N ALA A 119 -18.36 -2.06 4.04
CA ALA A 119 -17.79 -1.79 2.74
C ALA A 119 -17.01 -3.01 2.22
N LEU A 120 -17.44 -3.54 1.08
CA LEU A 120 -16.74 -4.59 0.36
C LEU A 120 -16.57 -4.17 -1.10
N HIS A 121 -15.32 -4.21 -1.57
CA HIS A 121 -14.98 -3.92 -2.96
C HIS A 121 -14.79 -5.22 -3.74
N PRO A 122 -15.75 -5.66 -4.56
CA PRO A 122 -15.56 -6.81 -5.42
C PRO A 122 -14.59 -6.46 -6.56
N LEU A 123 -13.56 -7.30 -6.74
CA LEU A 123 -12.71 -7.21 -7.91
C LEU A 123 -13.46 -7.77 -9.12
N HIS A 124 -13.68 -6.93 -10.13
CA HIS A 124 -14.31 -7.34 -11.41
C HIS A 124 -13.30 -8.07 -12.29
N VAL A 125 -12.97 -9.31 -11.96
CA VAL A 125 -12.07 -10.13 -12.79
C VAL A 125 -12.82 -10.61 -14.03
N ASP A 126 -12.22 -10.47 -15.22
CA ASP A 126 -12.76 -11.00 -16.47
C ASP A 126 -12.93 -12.53 -16.36
N PRO A 127 -14.15 -13.07 -16.47
CA PRO A 127 -14.41 -14.51 -16.38
C PRO A 127 -13.71 -15.33 -17.46
N LEU A 128 -13.38 -14.72 -18.60
CA LEU A 128 -12.65 -15.38 -19.69
C LEU A 128 -11.14 -15.44 -19.43
N PHE A 129 -10.63 -14.69 -18.46
CA PHE A 129 -9.23 -14.72 -18.08
C PHE A 129 -8.97 -15.89 -17.10
N PRO A 130 -8.15 -16.88 -17.48
CA PRO A 130 -7.93 -18.05 -16.63
C PRO A 130 -7.15 -17.68 -15.35
N PRO A 131 -7.49 -18.28 -14.19
CA PRO A 131 -6.75 -18.04 -12.96
C PRO A 131 -5.29 -18.50 -13.08
N LEU A 132 -4.37 -17.66 -12.60
CA LEU A 132 -2.93 -17.94 -12.67
C LEU A 132 -2.36 -18.26 -11.29
N LYS A 133 -1.65 -19.40 -11.22
CA LYS A 133 -0.88 -19.82 -10.06
C LYS A 133 0.61 -19.60 -10.31
N GLN A 134 1.16 -18.50 -9.78
CA GLN A 134 2.58 -18.26 -9.90
C GLN A 134 3.38 -19.27 -9.08
N ARG A 135 4.49 -19.76 -9.63
CA ARG A 135 5.42 -20.63 -8.91
C ARG A 135 6.03 -19.87 -7.73
N LYS A 136 5.99 -20.48 -6.54
CA LYS A 136 6.61 -19.94 -5.32
C LYS A 136 8.06 -19.58 -5.57
N ARG A 137 8.47 -18.38 -5.14
CA ARG A 137 9.87 -17.97 -5.13
C ARG A 137 10.60 -18.47 -3.89
N THR A 138 11.86 -18.83 -4.08
CA THR A 138 12.79 -19.10 -2.98
C THR A 138 13.48 -17.80 -2.57
N PHE A 139 13.59 -17.57 -1.27
CA PHE A 139 14.34 -16.44 -0.71
C PHE A 139 15.45 -16.94 0.21
N SER A 140 16.46 -16.09 0.41
CA SER A 140 17.51 -16.33 1.40
C SER A 140 16.97 -16.32 2.82
N GLU A 141 17.69 -16.91 3.77
CA GLU A 141 17.19 -17.06 5.15
C GLU A 141 16.86 -15.73 5.81
N LYS A 142 17.73 -14.72 5.65
CA LYS A 142 17.50 -13.36 6.16
C LYS A 142 16.19 -12.75 5.65
N LYS A 143 15.82 -13.05 4.40
CA LYS A 143 14.59 -12.59 3.77
C LYS A 143 13.37 -13.39 4.28
N ASN A 144 13.52 -14.70 4.46
CA ASN A 144 12.47 -15.55 5.02
C ASN A 144 12.11 -15.16 6.46
N VAL A 145 13.09 -14.78 7.29
CA VAL A 145 12.83 -14.25 8.64
C VAL A 145 11.89 -13.05 8.57
N ALA A 146 12.22 -12.04 7.74
CA ALA A 146 11.39 -10.85 7.58
C ALA A 146 9.98 -11.17 7.03
N ILE A 147 9.86 -12.13 6.10
CA ILE A 147 8.56 -12.59 5.60
C ILE A 147 7.72 -13.21 6.72
N ARG A 148 8.32 -14.10 7.53
CA ARG A 148 7.61 -14.77 8.63
C ARG A 148 7.11 -13.77 9.67
N GLU A 149 7.94 -12.81 10.05
CA GLU A 149 7.55 -11.74 10.99
C GLU A 149 6.38 -10.91 10.44
N GLU A 150 6.45 -10.48 9.17
CA GLU A 150 5.40 -9.68 8.57
C GLU A 150 4.09 -10.48 8.43
N VAL A 151 4.16 -11.74 7.99
CA VAL A 151 2.99 -12.63 7.88
C VAL A 151 2.35 -12.86 9.25
N ALA A 152 3.15 -13.08 10.30
CA ALA A 152 2.64 -13.24 11.66
C ALA A 152 1.93 -11.97 12.14
N ASN A 153 2.47 -10.79 11.85
CA ASN A 153 1.83 -9.52 12.17
C ASN A 153 0.51 -9.33 11.42
N LEU A 154 0.46 -9.61 10.12
CA LEU A 154 -0.76 -9.50 9.32
C LEU A 154 -1.85 -10.50 9.74
N LEU A 155 -1.46 -11.70 10.19
CA LEU A 155 -2.39 -12.67 10.79
C LEU A 155 -2.92 -12.16 12.13
N LYS A 156 -2.05 -11.61 12.99
CA LYS A 156 -2.43 -11.06 14.29
C LYS A 156 -3.44 -9.91 14.16
N THR A 157 -3.34 -9.10 13.12
CA THR A 157 -4.31 -8.01 12.87
C THR A 157 -5.57 -8.45 12.13
N GLY A 158 -5.64 -9.71 11.67
CA GLY A 158 -6.74 -10.20 10.84
C GLY A 158 -6.76 -9.63 9.41
N ALA A 159 -5.68 -8.96 8.97
CA ALA A 159 -5.58 -8.40 7.62
C ALA A 159 -5.47 -9.48 6.54
N ILE A 160 -4.94 -10.66 6.90
CA ILE A 160 -4.89 -11.85 6.04
C ILE A 160 -5.47 -13.05 6.77
N ARG A 161 -5.90 -14.05 6.00
CA ARG A 161 -6.40 -15.34 6.51
C ARG A 161 -5.89 -16.48 5.64
N GLU A 162 -5.84 -17.67 6.22
CA GLU A 162 -5.53 -18.87 5.47
C GLU A 162 -6.66 -19.22 4.49
N LEU A 163 -6.29 -19.58 3.26
CA LEU A 163 -7.23 -20.01 2.22
C LEU A 163 -6.86 -21.41 1.75
N ARG A 164 -7.79 -22.35 1.90
CA ARG A 164 -7.65 -23.71 1.36
C ARG A 164 -8.01 -23.71 -0.12
N PHE A 165 -7.14 -24.30 -0.94
CA PHE A 165 -7.32 -24.48 -2.38
C PHE A 165 -7.50 -23.17 -3.19
N PRO A 166 -6.50 -22.26 -3.20
CA PRO A 166 -6.58 -21.04 -3.98
C PRO A 166 -6.59 -21.32 -5.49
N TYR A 167 -7.42 -20.59 -6.24
CA TYR A 167 -7.40 -20.55 -7.70
C TYR A 167 -6.29 -19.63 -8.22
N TRP A 168 -6.10 -18.48 -7.59
CA TRP A 168 -5.08 -17.48 -7.90
C TRP A 168 -3.95 -17.51 -6.89
N ILE A 169 -2.69 -17.47 -7.36
CA ILE A 169 -1.52 -17.34 -6.47
C ILE A 169 -0.60 -16.27 -7.05
N ALA A 170 -0.38 -15.20 -6.28
CA ALA A 170 0.58 -14.16 -6.56
C ALA A 170 1.82 -14.32 -5.70
N ASN A 171 2.99 -14.02 -6.25
CA ASN A 171 4.24 -14.09 -5.54
C ASN A 171 4.41 -12.88 -4.61
N VAL A 172 5.07 -13.15 -3.49
CA VAL A 172 5.61 -12.10 -2.63
C VAL A 172 6.90 -11.56 -3.25
N VAL A 173 7.12 -10.25 -3.09
CA VAL A 173 8.34 -9.54 -3.47
C VAL A 173 8.83 -8.76 -2.25
N LEU A 174 10.14 -8.77 -2.04
CA LEU A 174 10.77 -8.02 -0.96
C LEU A 174 11.49 -6.80 -1.50
N VAL A 175 11.15 -5.64 -0.94
CA VAL A 175 11.75 -4.35 -1.29
C VAL A 175 12.44 -3.78 -0.05
N LYS A 176 13.68 -3.31 -0.17
CA LYS A 176 14.33 -2.59 0.93
C LYS A 176 13.74 -1.20 1.03
N LYS A 177 13.26 -0.82 2.21
CA LYS A 177 13.00 0.57 2.55
C LYS A 177 14.32 1.33 2.69
N THR A 178 14.22 2.65 2.65
CA THR A 178 15.33 3.57 2.92
C THR A 178 15.99 3.25 4.28
N ASN A 179 15.19 2.96 5.30
CA ASN A 179 15.66 2.52 6.63
C ASN A 179 16.26 1.10 6.69
N ILE A 180 16.62 0.50 5.54
CA ILE A 180 17.27 -0.81 5.38
C ILE A 180 16.36 -2.01 5.74
N LYS A 181 15.20 -1.78 6.36
CA LYS A 181 14.22 -2.84 6.64
C LYS A 181 13.60 -3.38 5.35
N TRP A 182 13.31 -4.67 5.34
CA TRP A 182 12.54 -5.29 4.25
C TRP A 182 11.05 -4.94 4.38
N ARG A 183 10.40 -4.66 3.25
CA ARG A 183 8.94 -4.56 3.14
C ARG A 183 8.46 -5.71 2.24
N MET A 184 7.43 -6.40 2.71
CA MET A 184 6.70 -7.38 1.91
C MET A 184 5.73 -6.68 0.96
N CYS A 185 5.79 -7.01 -0.32
CA CYS A 185 4.86 -6.57 -1.36
C CYS A 185 4.30 -7.80 -2.07
N THR A 186 3.12 -7.70 -2.67
CA THR A 186 2.54 -8.76 -3.49
C THR A 186 2.56 -8.35 -4.96
N ASP A 187 3.04 -9.22 -5.84
CA ASP A 187 3.06 -8.99 -7.27
C ASP A 187 1.69 -9.29 -7.90
N PHE A 188 0.81 -8.29 -7.90
CA PHE A 188 -0.50 -8.38 -8.52
C PHE A 188 -0.49 -8.21 -10.04
N THR A 189 0.65 -8.23 -10.72
CA THR A 189 0.74 -7.98 -12.17
C THR A 189 -0.24 -8.83 -12.99
N ASN A 190 -0.38 -10.13 -12.66
CA ASN A 190 -1.29 -11.01 -13.37
C ASN A 190 -2.77 -10.75 -13.04
N LEU A 191 -3.07 -10.43 -11.77
CA LEU A 191 -4.43 -10.09 -11.34
C LEU A 191 -4.87 -8.77 -11.97
N ASN A 192 -3.99 -7.77 -11.98
CA ASN A 192 -4.25 -6.45 -12.58
C ASN A 192 -4.49 -6.52 -14.09
N LYS A 193 -3.91 -7.50 -14.80
CA LYS A 193 -4.20 -7.75 -16.23
C LYS A 193 -5.59 -8.35 -16.46
N ALA A 194 -6.12 -9.07 -15.47
CA ALA A 194 -7.42 -9.72 -15.55
C ALA A 194 -8.56 -8.79 -15.12
N CYS A 195 -8.26 -7.67 -14.46
CA CYS A 195 -9.25 -6.66 -14.12
C CYS A 195 -9.34 -5.58 -15.22
N PRO A 196 -10.55 -5.11 -15.59
CA PRO A 196 -10.72 -3.96 -16.45
C PRO A 196 -10.15 -2.71 -15.78
N LYS A 197 -9.69 -1.75 -16.58
CA LYS A 197 -9.19 -0.47 -16.06
C LYS A 197 -10.36 0.35 -15.51
N ASP A 198 -10.14 0.94 -14.35
CA ASP A 198 -11.06 1.94 -13.80
C ASP A 198 -10.97 3.24 -14.62
N PHE A 199 -12.12 3.80 -14.96
CA PHE A 199 -12.25 5.05 -15.73
C PHE A 199 -12.38 6.29 -14.84
N TYR A 200 -12.40 6.12 -13.52
CA TYR A 200 -12.50 7.22 -12.56
C TYR A 200 -11.13 7.53 -11.95
N PRO A 201 -10.35 8.46 -12.53
CA PRO A 201 -9.11 8.89 -11.92
C PRO A 201 -9.39 9.66 -10.63
N LEU A 202 -8.42 9.64 -9.72
CA LEU A 202 -8.42 10.55 -8.58
C LEU A 202 -8.43 12.00 -9.10
N PRO A 203 -9.20 12.91 -8.48
CA PRO A 203 -9.19 14.31 -8.85
C PRO A 203 -7.77 14.88 -8.69
N TYR A 204 -7.36 15.72 -9.66
CA TYR A 204 -6.06 16.42 -9.66
C TYR A 204 -6.12 17.68 -8.79
#